data_AF-A0A7Y7IWJ5-F1
#
_entry.id   AF-A0A7Y7IWJ5-F1
#
_cell.length_a   1.000
_cell.length_b   1.000
_cell.length_c   1.000
_cell.angle_alpha   90.00
_cell.angle_beta   90.00
_cell.angle_gamma   90.00
#
_symmetry.space_group_name_H-M   'P 1'
#
loop_
_entity.id
_entity.type
_entity.pdbx_description
1 polymer ?
#
loop_
_entity_poly.entity_id
_entity_poly.type
_entity_poly.pdbx_seq_one_letter_code
_entity_poly.pdbx_strand_id
1 'polypeptide(L)'
;GLLVDAARAHGATVIVRGLRGVADFDYEVQMFGMNRQLAPDIETMFLMAGEGSQYISSRLVKEVARLGGDITGFVPPFTRRRILARLGG
;
A
#
# COMPACT_ATOMS: atom_id res chain seq x y z
N GLY A 1 10.54 -6.10 -12.35
CA GLY A 1 11.86 -5.67 -11.85
C GLY A 1 11.85 -5.74 -10.34
N LEU A 2 13.03 -5.78 -9.70
CA LEU A 2 13.13 -5.73 -8.25
C LEU A 2 12.85 -4.31 -7.74
N LEU A 3 12.26 -4.19 -6.55
CA LEU A 3 11.98 -2.89 -5.92
C LEU A 3 13.25 -2.07 -5.72
N VAL A 4 14.34 -2.72 -5.28
CA VAL A 4 15.63 -2.08 -5.03
C VAL A 4 16.28 -1.54 -6.31
N ASP A 5 16.08 -2.20 -7.45
CA ASP A 5 16.57 -1.72 -8.74
C ASP A 5 15.82 -0.47 -9.18
N ALA A 6 14.50 -0.45 -8.97
CA ALA A 6 13.69 0.74 -9.24
C ALA A 6 14.10 1.91 -8.34
N ALA A 7 14.35 1.66 -7.05
CA ALA A 7 14.86 2.66 -6.14
C ALA A 7 16.20 3.25 -6.61
N ARG A 8 17.16 2.39 -7.02
CA ARG A 8 18.45 2.83 -7.59
C ARG A 8 18.28 3.65 -8.87
N ALA A 9 17.40 3.21 -9.77
CA ALA A 9 17.13 3.93 -11.01
C ALA A 9 16.59 5.36 -10.78
N HIS A 10 15.96 5.60 -9.63
CA HIS A 10 15.49 6.92 -9.20
C HIS A 10 16.42 7.64 -8.23
N GLY A 11 17.61 7.08 -7.92
CA GLY A 11 18.52 7.64 -6.92
C GLY A 11 17.94 7.64 -5.50
N ALA A 12 16.94 6.81 -5.22
CA ALA A 12 16.29 6.73 -3.92
C ALA A 12 17.13 5.85 -2.97
N THR A 13 17.37 6.38 -1.77
CA THR A 13 18.08 5.70 -0.67
C THR A 13 17.13 5.22 0.44
N VAL A 14 15.84 5.54 0.35
CA VAL A 14 14.84 5.18 1.35
C VAL A 14 13.56 4.68 0.69
N ILE A 15 13.03 3.57 1.20
CA ILE A 15 11.71 3.03 0.89
C ILE A 15 10.81 3.27 2.10
N VAL A 16 9.67 3.94 1.90
CA VAL A 16 8.68 4.15 2.97
C VAL A 16 7.52 3.16 2.81
N ARG A 17 7.18 2.46 3.90
CA ARG A 17 6.10 1.46 3.96
C ARG A 17 5.13 1.80 5.09
N GLY A 18 3.84 1.55 4.86
CA GLY A 18 2.80 1.71 5.87
C GLY A 18 2.51 0.39 6.57
N LEU A 19 2.31 0.42 7.89
CA LEU A 19 1.85 -0.73 8.68
C LEU A 19 0.48 -0.42 9.30
N ARG A 20 -0.51 -1.27 9.09
CA ARG A 20 -1.84 -1.12 9.71
C ARG A 20 -1.97 -1.83 11.04
N GLY A 21 -1.17 -2.88 11.25
CA GLY A 21 -1.16 -3.69 12.46
C GLY A 21 -0.25 -4.91 12.29
N VAL A 22 -0.35 -5.86 13.24
CA VAL A 22 0.52 -7.04 13.32
C VAL A 22 0.52 -7.88 12.04
N ALA A 23 -0.63 -7.98 11.35
CA ALA A 23 -0.75 -8.79 10.14
C ALA A 23 0.10 -8.27 8.95
N ASP A 24 0.31 -6.95 8.84
CA ASP A 24 1.20 -6.40 7.81
C ASP A 24 2.68 -6.59 8.18
N PHE A 25 2.97 -6.60 9.49
CA PHE A 25 4.34 -6.60 10.00
C PHE A 25 5.14 -7.83 9.57
N ASP A 26 4.58 -9.04 9.73
CA ASP A 26 5.30 -10.28 9.42
C ASP A 26 5.76 -10.33 7.96
N TYR A 27 4.89 -9.93 7.04
CA TYR A 27 5.20 -9.85 5.62
C TYR A 27 6.27 -8.78 5.33
N GLU A 28 6.11 -7.59 5.91
CA GLU A 28 7.02 -6.47 5.68
C GLU A 28 8.42 -6.72 6.26
N VAL A 29 8.54 -7.42 7.39
CA VAL A 29 9.84 -7.80 7.97
C VAL A 29 10.61 -8.76 7.07
N GLN A 30 9.93 -9.76 6.48
CA GLN A 30 10.57 -10.67 5.53
C GLN A 30 11.09 -9.92 4.29
N MET A 31 10.26 -9.01 3.75
CA MET A 31 10.64 -8.18 2.61
C MET A 31 11.79 -7.21 2.93
N PHE A 32 11.76 -6.60 4.11
CA PHE A 32 12.85 -5.76 4.60
C PHE A 32 14.17 -6.53 4.67
N GLY A 33 14.17 -7.72 5.27
CA GLY A 33 15.37 -8.55 5.37
C GLY A 33 15.96 -8.90 4.00
N MET A 34 15.09 -9.28 3.05
CA MET A 34 15.51 -9.59 1.68
C MET A 34 16.09 -8.36 0.97
N ASN A 35 15.39 -7.22 1.03
CA ASN A 35 15.82 -5.99 0.38
C ASN A 35 17.14 -5.47 0.96
N ARG A 36 17.31 -5.56 2.28
CA ARG A 36 18.55 -5.14 2.96
C ARG A 36 19.74 -6.01 2.57
N GLN A 37 19.54 -7.31 2.33
CA GLN A 37 20.58 -8.19 1.82
C GLN A 37 20.97 -7.86 0.37
N LEU A 38 20.00 -7.50 -0.47
CA LEU A 38 20.21 -7.19 -1.89
C LEU A 38 20.74 -5.77 -2.13
N ALA A 39 20.37 -4.83 -1.29
CA ALA A 39 20.69 -3.41 -1.39
C ALA A 39 20.89 -2.79 0.00
N PRO A 40 22.04 -3.05 0.65
CA PRO A 40 22.34 -2.52 1.97
C PRO A 40 22.47 -0.99 2.01
N ASP A 41 22.58 -0.35 0.84
CA ASP A 41 22.58 1.09 0.62
C ASP A 41 21.17 1.73 0.67
N ILE A 42 20.12 0.91 0.71
CA ILE A 42 18.72 1.37 0.71
C ILE A 42 18.05 1.02 2.03
N GLU A 43 17.62 2.04 2.75
CA GLU A 43 16.92 1.89 4.02
C GLU A 43 15.43 1.71 3.82
N THR A 44 14.76 0.98 4.71
CA THR A 44 13.29 0.86 4.73
C THR A 44 12.76 1.47 6.01
N MET A 45 11.85 2.44 5.89
CA MET A 45 11.19 3.11 7.00
C MET A 45 9.71 2.71 7.06
N PHE A 46 9.26 2.32 8.24
CA PHE A 46 7.87 1.96 8.50
C PHE A 46 7.13 3.08 9.22
N LEU A 47 5.94 3.42 8.73
CA LEU A 47 5.03 4.37 9.34
C LEU A 47 3.72 3.66 9.72
N MET A 48 3.26 3.87 10.95
CA MET A 48 1.99 3.31 11.40
C MET A 48 0.82 4.08 10.78
N ALA A 49 -0.19 3.36 10.30
CA ALA A 49 -1.43 3.97 9.83
C ALA A 49 -2.17 4.65 10.98
N GLY A 50 -2.74 5.83 10.72
CA GLY A 50 -3.63 6.49 11.68
C GLY A 50 -4.94 5.71 11.87
N GLU A 51 -5.61 5.96 12.99
CA GLU A 51 -6.81 5.23 13.47
C GLU A 51 -7.90 5.06 12.39
N GLY A 52 -8.15 6.10 11.58
CA GLY A 52 -9.17 6.05 10.52
C GLY A 52 -8.79 5.24 9.27
N SER A 53 -7.54 4.78 9.14
CA SER A 53 -7.04 4.09 7.93
C SER A 53 -6.64 2.63 8.16
N GLN A 54 -6.64 2.15 9.41
CA GLN A 54 -6.15 0.81 9.74
C GLN A 54 -6.95 -0.32 9.08
N TYR A 55 -8.26 -0.16 8.91
CA TYR A 55 -9.15 -1.16 8.32
C TYR A 55 -9.31 -1.02 6.80
N ILE A 56 -8.72 0.02 6.19
CA ILE A 56 -8.89 0.27 4.77
C ILE A 56 -7.92 -0.61 3.98
N SER A 57 -8.47 -1.32 2.99
CA SER A 57 -7.67 -2.01 1.97
C SER A 57 -8.30 -1.84 0.59
N SER A 58 -7.46 -1.73 -0.44
CA SER A 58 -7.95 -1.65 -1.83
C SER A 58 -8.84 -2.85 -2.19
N ARG A 59 -8.57 -4.03 -1.63
CA ARG A 59 -9.40 -5.23 -1.83
C ARG A 59 -10.79 -5.03 -1.25
N LEU A 60 -10.88 -4.66 0.03
CA LEU A 60 -12.14 -4.47 0.74
C LEU A 60 -12.97 -3.34 0.13
N VAL A 61 -12.36 -2.19 -0.19
CA VAL A 61 -13.06 -1.07 -0.83
C VAL A 61 -13.65 -1.47 -2.18
N LYS A 62 -12.90 -2.21 -3.01
CA LYS A 62 -13.40 -2.71 -4.30
C LYS A 62 -14.52 -3.74 -4.12
N GLU A 63 -14.46 -4.54 -3.07
CA GLU A 63 -15.50 -5.53 -2.74
C GLU A 63 -16.80 -4.86 -2.32
N VAL A 64 -16.75 -3.90 -1.39
CA VAL A 64 -17.90 -3.08 -0.99
C VAL A 64 -18.53 -2.40 -2.21
N ALA A 65 -17.71 -1.79 -3.07
CA ALA A 65 -18.19 -1.13 -4.28
C ALA A 65 -18.89 -2.09 -5.26
N ARG A 66 -18.36 -3.31 -5.44
CA ARG A 66 -18.99 -4.35 -6.28
C ARG A 66 -20.34 -4.82 -5.75
N LEU A 67 -20.50 -4.84 -4.44
CA LEU A 67 -21.73 -5.22 -3.77
C LEU A 67 -22.73 -4.04 -3.65
N GLY A 68 -22.44 -2.89 -4.26
CA GLY A 68 -23.32 -1.72 -4.26
C GLY A 68 -23.23 -0.86 -3.00
N GLY A 69 -22.27 -1.09 -2.11
CA GLY A 69 -22.06 -0.27 -0.92
C GLY A 69 -21.41 1.09 -1.23
N ASP A 70 -21.64 2.08 -0.37
CA ASP A 70 -21.01 3.40 -0.50
C ASP A 70 -19.55 3.38 -0.03
N ILE A 71 -18.68 4.08 -0.78
CA ILE A 71 -17.24 4.17 -0.53
C ILE A 71 -16.72 5.61 -0.38
N THR A 72 -17.62 6.59 -0.21
CA THR A 72 -17.29 8.03 -0.17
C THR A 72 -16.28 8.39 0.94
N GLY A 73 -16.25 7.66 2.05
CA GLY A 73 -15.30 7.87 3.16
C GLY A 73 -13.98 7.10 3.05
N PHE A 74 -13.84 6.16 2.11
CA PHE A 74 -12.66 5.27 2.07
C PHE A 74 -11.62 5.68 1.02
N VAL A 75 -12.00 6.53 0.06
CA VAL A 75 -11.12 6.95 -1.03
C VAL A 75 -11.39 8.40 -1.44
N PRO A 76 -10.41 9.10 -2.03
CA PRO A 76 -10.64 10.42 -2.61
C PRO A 76 -11.75 10.40 -3.69
N PRO A 77 -12.48 11.53 -3.89
CA PRO A 77 -13.58 11.59 -4.86
C PRO A 77 -13.19 11.17 -6.28
N PHE A 78 -11.99 11.54 -6.73
CA PHE A 78 -11.45 11.12 -8.03
C PHE A 78 -11.37 9.59 -8.16
N THR A 79 -10.84 8.92 -7.14
CA THR A 79 -10.68 7.47 -7.11
C THR A 79 -12.04 6.77 -7.04
N ARG A 80 -12.98 7.26 -6.22
CA ARG A 80 -14.36 6.75 -6.17
C ARG A 80 -15.01 6.75 -7.55
N ARG A 81 -14.98 7.88 -8.26
CA ARG A 81 -15.54 7.97 -9.62
C ARG A 81 -14.93 6.94 -10.57
N ARG A 82 -13.60 6.76 -10.52
CA ARG A 82 -12.89 5.79 -11.37
C ARG A 82 -13.24 4.34 -11.04
N ILE A 83 -13.41 4.00 -9.76
CA ILE A 83 -13.82 2.66 -9.34
C ILE A 83 -15.22 2.37 -9.87
N LEU A 84 -16.18 3.27 -9.63
CA LEU A 84 -17.57 3.08 -10.07
C LEU A 84 -17.69 2.98 -11.60
N ALA A 85 -16.97 3.83 -12.35
CA ALA A 85 -16.95 3.77 -13.80
C ALA A 85 -16.39 2.44 -14.35
N ARG A 86 -15.47 1.79 -13.63
CA ARG A 86 -14.91 0.49 -14.01
C ARG A 86 -15.82 -0.69 -13.66
N LEU A 87 -16.75 -0.51 -12.72
CA LEU A 87 -17.71 -1.53 -12.29
C LEU A 87 -19.05 -1.45 -13.04
N GLY A 88 -19.43 -0.26 -13.50
CA GLY A 88 -20.63 -0.01 -14.30
C GLY A 88 -20.40 -0.07 -15.82
N GLY A 89 -19.38 -0.79 -16.27
CA GLY A 89 -19.13 -1.16 -17.66
C GLY A 89 -19.15 -2.67 -17.84
#